data_AF-A0A6G3XQE7-F1
#
_entry.id   AF-A0A6G3XQE7-F1
#
_cell.length_a   1.000
_cell.length_b   1.000
_cell.length_c   1.000
_cell.angle_alpha   90.00
_cell.angle_beta   90.00
_cell.angle_gamma   90.00
#
_symmetry.space_group_name_H-M   'P 1'
#
loop_
_entity.id
_entity.type
_entity.pdbx_description
1 polymer ?
#
loop_
_entity_poly.entity_id
_entity_poly.type
_entity_poly.pdbx_seq_one_letter_code
_entity_poly.pdbx_strand_id
1 'polypeptide(L)'
;YPWAEDYRGRATVVYGHTPVPTTSWINNTICLDTGAVFGGKMTALRWPERELVDVPAEKVWYEPVKPLTTEAPGGREGRPLDIADVQGRRIVETRHLGRVAVREENAAAALEVMSRFAVDPQLLAYLPPTMAPTATSREDGFLE
;
A
#
# COMPACT_ATOMS: atom_id res chain seq x y z
N TYR A 1 5.24 9.42 17.03
CA TYR A 1 3.92 9.00 16.50
C TYR A 1 4.11 8.53 15.06
N PRO A 2 3.62 7.34 14.67
CA PRO A 2 3.86 6.76 13.34
C PRO A 2 2.88 7.32 12.29
N TRP A 3 2.92 8.64 12.07
CA TRP A 3 1.97 9.37 11.20
C TRP A 3 1.85 8.83 9.76
N ALA A 4 2.91 8.19 9.26
CA ALA A 4 2.94 7.54 7.96
C ALA A 4 1.81 6.49 7.79
N GLU A 5 1.42 5.85 8.90
CA GLU A 5 0.36 4.83 8.94
C GLU A 5 -1.03 5.43 8.68
N ASP A 6 -1.26 6.67 9.10
CA ASP A 6 -2.54 7.39 8.93
C ASP A 6 -2.57 8.25 7.67
N TYR A 7 -1.45 8.36 6.95
CA TYR A 7 -1.36 9.23 5.79
C TYR A 7 -2.24 8.68 4.65
N ARG A 8 -3.25 9.46 4.24
CA ARG A 8 -4.17 9.17 3.12
C ARG A 8 -4.07 10.21 1.99
N GLY A 9 -3.02 11.04 1.99
CA GLY A 9 -2.83 12.08 1.00
C GLY A 9 -2.45 11.54 -0.38
N ARG A 10 -2.85 12.27 -1.42
CA ARG A 10 -2.52 11.92 -2.82
C ARG A 10 -1.03 12.10 -3.15
N ALA A 11 -0.37 13.06 -2.51
CA ALA A 11 1.04 13.33 -2.77
C ALA A 11 1.94 12.27 -2.14
N THR A 12 2.97 11.85 -2.87
CA THR A 12 4.05 11.04 -2.30
C THR A 12 4.87 11.87 -1.32
N VAL A 13 5.04 11.40 -0.08
CA VAL A 13 5.89 12.04 0.93
C VAL A 13 7.18 11.24 1.09
N VAL A 14 8.28 11.80 0.61
CA VAL A 14 9.63 11.27 0.81
C VAL A 14 10.24 11.97 2.02
N TYR A 15 10.69 11.21 3.01
CA TYR A 15 11.20 11.78 4.25
C TYR A 15 12.41 11.02 4.80
N GLY A 16 13.01 11.59 5.83
CA GLY A 16 13.97 10.95 6.75
C GLY A 16 13.61 11.37 8.17
N HIS A 17 14.48 11.15 9.17
CA HIS A 17 14.47 11.72 10.53
C HIS A 17 14.85 10.66 11.56
N THR A 18 14.20 9.50 11.47
CA THR A 18 14.47 8.34 12.32
C THR A 18 15.02 7.23 11.42
N PRO A 19 16.29 6.82 11.62
CA PRO A 19 16.89 5.79 10.79
C PRO A 19 16.10 4.49 10.81
N VAL A 20 15.92 3.90 9.64
CA VAL A 20 15.32 2.58 9.44
C VAL A 20 16.34 1.63 8.78
N PRO A 21 16.42 0.35 9.16
CA PRO A 21 17.37 -0.58 8.54
C PRO A 21 17.16 -0.76 7.03
N THR A 22 15.92 -0.65 6.56
CA THR A 22 15.58 -0.78 5.15
C THR A 22 14.40 0.11 4.82
N THR A 23 14.47 0.76 3.66
CA THR A 23 13.38 1.58 3.14
C THR A 23 12.21 0.70 2.71
N SER A 24 11.00 1.07 3.11
CA SER A 24 9.74 0.46 2.69
C SER A 24 8.68 1.53 2.43
N TRP A 25 7.73 1.21 1.55
CA TRP A 25 6.57 2.06 1.30
C TRP A 25 5.51 1.79 2.37
N ILE A 26 4.99 2.87 2.96
CA ILE A 26 3.82 2.83 3.83
C ILE A 26 2.84 3.87 3.30
N ASN A 27 1.70 3.41 2.76
CA ASN A 27 0.79 4.26 2.00
C ASN A 27 1.54 5.02 0.89
N ASN A 28 1.34 6.33 0.78
CA ASN A 28 2.08 7.22 -0.12
C ASN A 28 3.32 7.85 0.55
N THR A 29 3.93 7.19 1.54
CA THR A 29 5.09 7.72 2.26
C THR A 29 6.27 6.75 2.21
N ILE A 30 7.49 7.29 2.28
CA ILE A 30 8.72 6.49 2.26
C ILE A 30 9.86 7.17 3.05
N CYS A 31 10.49 6.42 3.96
CA CYS A 31 11.67 6.86 4.71
C CYS A 31 12.96 6.45 3.99
N LEU A 32 13.77 7.43 3.57
CA LEU A 32 15.08 7.19 2.94
C LEU A 32 16.25 7.25 3.93
N ASP A 33 15.99 7.59 5.19
CA ASP A 33 17.01 7.60 6.23
C ASP A 33 17.35 6.17 6.64
N THR A 34 18.33 5.60 5.96
CA THR A 34 18.85 4.25 6.20
C THR A 34 20.13 4.25 7.04
N GLY A 35 20.34 5.32 7.80
CA GLY A 35 21.40 5.38 8.80
C GLY A 35 22.83 5.37 8.24
N ALA A 36 23.08 6.02 7.11
CA ALA A 36 24.40 6.10 6.46
C ALA A 36 25.54 6.41 7.45
N VAL A 37 25.35 7.41 8.33
CA VAL A 37 26.37 7.84 9.31
C VAL A 37 26.67 6.74 10.34
N PHE A 38 25.71 5.87 10.61
CA PHE A 38 25.80 4.80 11.60
C PHE A 38 26.33 3.48 11.00
N GLY A 39 26.85 3.51 9.77
CA GLY A 39 27.33 2.31 9.06
C GLY A 39 26.24 1.58 8.26
N GLY A 40 25.08 2.21 8.06
CA GLY A 40 24.03 1.71 7.17
C GLY A 40 24.33 2.00 5.70
N LYS A 41 23.40 2.69 5.01
CA LYS A 41 23.56 3.06 3.60
C LYS A 41 23.03 4.46 3.32
N MET A 42 23.47 5.05 2.21
CA MET A 42 22.89 6.27 1.65
C MET A 42 21.86 5.85 0.59
N THR A 43 20.58 6.16 0.82
CA THR A 43 19.49 5.75 -0.07
C THR A 43 18.88 6.95 -0.80
N ALA A 44 18.62 6.78 -2.09
CA ALA A 44 17.95 7.71 -2.97
C ALA A 44 16.72 7.05 -3.61
N LEU A 45 15.70 7.87 -3.90
CA LEU A 45 14.54 7.49 -4.68
C LEU A 45 14.60 8.18 -6.05
N ARG A 46 14.58 7.40 -7.12
CA ARG A 46 14.42 7.93 -8.48
C ARG A 46 12.96 8.23 -8.74
N TRP A 47 12.69 9.40 -9.32
CA TRP A 47 11.34 9.85 -9.62
C TRP A 47 11.25 10.31 -11.09
N PRO A 48 10.21 9.91 -11.85
CA PRO A 48 8.97 9.26 -11.43
C PRO A 48 8.99 7.72 -11.34
N GLU A 49 10.14 7.09 -11.55
CA GLU A 49 10.28 5.63 -11.66
C GLU A 49 9.99 4.86 -10.37
N ARG A 50 10.04 5.54 -9.22
CA ARG A 50 9.90 4.97 -7.86
C ARG A 50 10.90 3.85 -7.56
N GLU A 51 12.08 3.91 -8.17
CA GLU A 51 13.17 2.96 -7.98
C GLU A 51 14.09 3.42 -6.84
N LEU A 52 14.44 2.50 -5.95
CA LEU A 52 15.40 2.75 -4.88
C LEU A 52 16.81 2.45 -5.37
N VAL A 53 17.72 3.40 -5.14
CA VAL A 53 19.15 3.23 -5.37
C VAL A 53 19.86 3.50 -4.05
N ASP A 54 20.85 2.68 -3.69
CA ASP A 54 21.62 2.90 -2.47
C ASP A 54 23.09 2.54 -2.63
N VAL A 55 23.90 3.13 -1.75
CA VAL A 55 25.34 2.87 -1.62
C VAL A 55 25.64 2.60 -0.14
N PRO A 56 26.35 1.50 0.21
CA PRO A 56 26.71 1.22 1.60
C PRO A 56 27.64 2.30 2.16
N ALA A 57 27.56 2.53 3.47
CA ALA A 57 28.50 3.40 4.15
C ALA A 57 29.92 2.79 4.12
N GLU A 58 30.94 3.61 3.90
CA GLU A 58 32.34 3.17 3.91
C GLU A 58 32.76 2.60 5.27
N LYS A 59 32.24 3.19 6.35
CA LYS A 59 32.49 2.80 7.74
C LYS A 59 31.39 3.34 8.66
N VAL A 60 31.43 2.93 9.92
CA VAL A 60 30.66 3.57 10.99
C VAL A 60 31.33 4.91 11.31
N TRP A 61 30.68 6.02 10.95
CA TRP A 61 31.15 7.37 11.25
C TRP A 61 30.71 7.84 12.64
N TYR A 62 29.60 7.28 13.14
CA TYR A 62 29.09 7.55 14.48
C TYR A 62 28.43 6.30 15.06
N GLU A 63 28.64 6.03 16.36
CA GLU A 63 28.05 4.86 17.01
C GLU A 63 26.54 5.06 17.24
N PRO A 64 25.69 4.13 16.78
CA PRO A 64 24.26 4.27 16.94
C PRO A 64 23.83 4.03 18.40
N VAL A 65 22.95 4.87 18.91
CA VAL A 65 22.37 4.74 20.27
C VAL A 65 21.47 3.50 20.38
N LYS A 66 20.94 3.00 19.25
CA LYS A 66 20.13 1.78 19.15
C LYS A 66 20.60 0.97 17.93
N PRO A 67 20.66 -0.37 18.00
CA PRO A 67 21.03 -1.18 16.84
C PRO A 67 20.16 -0.87 15.62
N LEU A 68 20.78 -0.61 14.46
CA LEU A 68 20.06 -0.35 13.22
C LEU A 68 19.32 -1.60 12.73
N THR A 69 19.94 -2.77 12.87
CA THR A 69 19.38 -4.06 12.47
C THR A 69 18.86 -4.79 13.70
N THR A 70 17.55 -5.02 13.77
CA THR A 70 16.95 -6.00 14.67
C THR A 70 16.75 -7.30 13.89
N GLU A 71 17.40 -8.39 14.32
CA GLU A 71 17.28 -9.74 13.72
C GLU A 71 15.88 -10.37 13.86
N ALA A 72 14.88 -9.64 14.37
CA ALA A 72 13.54 -10.16 14.53
C ALA A 72 12.91 -10.47 13.16
N PRO A 73 12.61 -11.75 12.85
CA PRO A 73 11.85 -12.10 11.67
C PRO A 73 10.41 -11.65 11.93
N GLY A 74 9.97 -10.56 11.29
CA GLY A 74 8.56 -10.15 11.42
C GLY A 74 8.19 -8.77 10.91
N GLY A 75 9.14 -7.85 10.73
CA GLY A 75 8.85 -6.52 10.14
C GLY A 75 8.86 -6.49 8.61
N ARG A 76 9.16 -7.62 7.97
CA ARG A 76 9.52 -7.73 6.55
C ARG A 76 8.33 -7.89 5.61
N GLU A 77 7.19 -8.31 6.12
CA GLU A 77 5.99 -8.56 5.35
C GLU A 77 4.98 -7.47 5.68
N GLY A 78 4.43 -6.85 4.63
CA GLY A 78 3.49 -5.74 4.76
C GLY A 78 2.50 -5.99 5.89
N ARG A 79 2.32 -4.97 6.75
CA ARG A 79 1.43 -5.10 7.89
C ARG A 79 0.05 -5.61 7.45
N PRO A 80 -0.61 -6.44 8.27
CA PRO A 80 -1.98 -6.85 8.03
C PRO A 80 -2.86 -5.63 7.74
N LEU A 81 -3.78 -5.78 6.79
CA LEU A 81 -4.73 -4.73 6.45
C LEU A 81 -5.51 -4.30 7.69
N ASP A 82 -5.57 -2.99 7.96
CA ASP A 82 -6.34 -2.47 9.09
C ASP A 82 -7.83 -2.57 8.74
N ILE A 83 -8.61 -3.24 9.60
CA ILE A 83 -10.06 -3.34 9.44
C ILE A 83 -10.73 -1.96 9.42
N ALA A 84 -10.15 -1.00 10.15
CA ALA A 84 -10.64 0.37 10.15
C ALA A 84 -10.51 1.04 8.77
N ASP A 85 -9.67 0.56 7.87
CA ASP A 85 -9.60 1.11 6.50
C ASP A 85 -10.79 0.68 5.63
N VAL A 86 -11.43 -0.45 5.93
CA VAL A 86 -12.48 -1.04 5.10
C VAL A 86 -13.86 -1.06 5.75
N GLN A 87 -13.95 -0.88 7.07
CA GLN A 87 -15.22 -0.89 7.79
C GLN A 87 -16.02 0.41 7.58
N GLY A 88 -17.36 0.30 7.53
CA GLY A 88 -18.26 1.44 7.41
C GLY A 88 -18.41 1.96 5.98
N ARG A 89 -19.07 3.12 5.83
CA ARG A 89 -19.21 3.77 4.52
C ARG A 89 -17.86 4.26 4.01
N ARG A 90 -17.55 3.95 2.74
CA ARG A 90 -16.31 4.36 2.08
C ARG A 90 -16.57 5.07 0.76
N ILE A 91 -15.61 5.89 0.35
CA ILE A 91 -15.63 6.57 -0.95
C ILE A 91 -14.27 6.33 -1.60
N VAL A 92 -14.29 5.77 -2.80
CA VAL A 92 -13.12 5.52 -3.62
C VAL A 92 -13.13 6.51 -4.78
N GLU A 93 -12.03 7.21 -4.98
CA GLU A 93 -11.85 8.08 -6.16
C GLU A 93 -11.27 7.28 -7.32
N THR A 94 -11.93 7.37 -8.46
CA THR A 94 -11.59 6.67 -9.69
C THR A 94 -11.39 7.68 -10.82
N ARG A 95 -10.52 7.34 -11.77
CA ARG A 95 -10.25 8.20 -12.93
C ARG A 95 -11.47 8.40 -13.83
N HIS A 96 -12.28 7.36 -14.01
CA HIS A 96 -13.34 7.33 -15.02
C HIS A 96 -14.74 7.68 -14.48
N LEU A 97 -15.03 7.34 -13.21
CA LEU A 97 -16.34 7.54 -12.59
C LEU A 97 -16.28 8.53 -11.41
N GLY A 98 -15.13 9.15 -11.15
CA GLY A 98 -14.95 10.03 -9.99
C GLY A 98 -15.16 9.26 -8.68
N ARG A 99 -15.99 9.79 -7.80
CA ARG A 99 -16.24 9.23 -6.46
C ARG A 99 -17.26 8.09 -6.51
N VAL A 100 -16.82 6.88 -6.22
CA VAL A 100 -17.67 5.69 -6.06
C VAL A 100 -17.89 5.44 -4.57
N ALA A 101 -19.14 5.41 -4.13
CA ALA A 101 -19.49 5.12 -2.75
C ALA A 101 -19.65 3.61 -2.54
N VAL A 102 -19.00 3.07 -1.52
CA VAL A 102 -19.21 1.70 -1.03
C VAL A 102 -20.01 1.80 0.26
N ARG A 103 -21.19 1.18 0.26
CA ARG A 103 -22.04 1.11 1.45
C ARG A 103 -21.47 0.13 2.47
N GLU A 104 -21.75 0.37 3.74
CA GLU A 104 -21.20 -0.43 4.84
C GLU A 104 -21.58 -1.91 4.72
N GLU A 105 -22.82 -2.20 4.37
CA GLU A 105 -23.32 -3.56 4.18
C GLU A 105 -22.55 -4.32 3.08
N ASN A 106 -22.16 -3.63 2.00
CA ASN A 106 -21.39 -4.23 0.91
C ASN A 106 -19.93 -4.48 1.33
N ALA A 107 -19.33 -3.55 2.08
CA ALA A 107 -17.97 -3.70 2.58
C ALA A 107 -17.87 -4.85 3.58
N ALA A 108 -18.85 -4.97 4.49
CA ALA A 108 -18.89 -6.05 5.47
C ALA A 108 -19.05 -7.43 4.81
N ALA A 109 -19.93 -7.56 3.81
CA ALA A 109 -20.09 -8.80 3.05
C ALA A 109 -18.83 -9.16 2.26
N ALA A 110 -18.18 -8.17 1.62
CA ALA A 110 -16.93 -8.40 0.91
C ALA A 110 -15.79 -8.81 1.84
N LEU A 111 -15.68 -8.21 3.03
CA LEU A 111 -14.62 -8.51 3.99
C LEU A 111 -14.60 -9.99 4.39
N GLU A 112 -15.77 -10.60 4.59
CA GLU A 112 -15.88 -12.02 4.91
C GLU A 112 -15.25 -12.90 3.82
N VAL A 113 -15.64 -12.67 2.57
CA VAL A 113 -15.16 -13.45 1.42
C VAL A 113 -13.68 -13.20 1.16
N MET A 114 -13.28 -11.92 1.16
CA MET A 114 -11.91 -11.51 0.90
C MET A 114 -10.94 -12.01 1.96
N SER A 115 -11.34 -12.06 3.24
CA SER A 115 -10.46 -12.51 4.32
C SER A 115 -10.35 -14.02 4.44
N ARG A 116 -11.39 -14.79 4.06
CA ARG A 116 -11.37 -16.25 4.22
C ARG A 116 -10.92 -17.02 2.98
N PHE A 117 -11.25 -16.51 1.79
CA PHE A 117 -11.16 -17.32 0.57
C PHE A 117 -10.32 -16.68 -0.54
N ALA A 118 -9.95 -15.41 -0.43
CA ALA A 118 -9.10 -14.78 -1.43
C ALA A 118 -7.62 -15.16 -1.24
N VAL A 119 -6.86 -14.95 -2.32
CA VAL A 119 -5.39 -14.95 -2.28
C VAL A 119 -4.88 -13.77 -1.45
N ASP A 120 -3.57 -13.77 -1.17
CA ASP A 120 -2.91 -12.62 -0.55
C ASP A 120 -3.27 -11.32 -1.28
N PRO A 121 -3.78 -10.27 -0.59
CA PRO A 121 -4.15 -9.00 -1.21
C PRO A 121 -3.04 -8.34 -2.03
N GLN A 122 -1.77 -8.59 -1.73
CA GLN A 122 -0.63 -8.08 -2.52
C GLN A 122 -0.56 -8.69 -3.92
N LEU A 123 -1.16 -9.87 -4.12
CA LEU A 123 -1.27 -10.55 -5.41
C LEU A 123 -2.54 -10.15 -6.17
N LEU A 124 -3.53 -9.55 -5.49
CA LEU A 124 -4.81 -9.19 -6.07
C LEU A 124 -4.80 -7.80 -6.71
N ALA A 125 -4.16 -7.71 -7.88
CA ALA A 125 -4.07 -6.45 -8.62
C ALA A 125 -5.39 -6.03 -9.30
N TYR A 126 -6.30 -6.98 -9.57
CA TYR A 126 -7.52 -6.73 -10.35
C TYR A 126 -8.64 -7.72 -10.01
N LEU A 127 -9.88 -7.21 -9.94
CA LEU A 127 -11.11 -8.00 -9.91
C LEU A 127 -11.95 -7.64 -11.14
N PRO A 128 -12.42 -8.63 -11.93
CA PRO A 128 -13.23 -8.34 -13.11
C PRO A 128 -14.59 -7.74 -12.72
N PRO A 129 -15.11 -6.77 -13.49
CA PRO A 129 -16.45 -6.24 -13.26
C PRO A 129 -17.51 -7.27 -13.67
N THR A 130 -18.73 -7.04 -13.20
CA THR A 130 -19.90 -7.73 -13.76
C THR A 130 -20.21 -7.23 -15.18
N MET A 131 -20.97 -8.03 -15.93
CA MET A 131 -21.40 -7.71 -17.29
C MET A 131 -22.93 -7.55 -17.31
N ALA A 132 -23.41 -6.44 -17.86
CA ALA A 132 -24.84 -6.24 -18.07
C ALA A 132 -25.28 -6.97 -19.35
N PRO A 133 -26.48 -7.59 -19.36
CA PRO A 133 -27.06 -8.15 -20.58
C PRO A 133 -27.41 -7.04 -21.57
N THR A 134 -27.63 -7.43 -22.83
CA THR A 134 -28.17 -6.53 -23.86
C THR A 134 -29.66 -6.27 -23.62
N ALA A 135 -30.22 -5.30 -24.34
CA ALA A 135 -31.67 -5.14 -24.39
C ALA A 135 -32.29 -6.36 -25.10
N THR A 136 -33.51 -6.74 -24.69
CA THR A 136 -34.19 -7.88 -25.30
C THR A 136 -34.45 -7.68 -26.79
N SER A 137 -34.32 -8.73 -27.58
CA SER A 137 -34.57 -8.70 -29.02
C SER A 137 -36.02 -8.31 -29.36
N ARG A 138 -36.20 -7.70 -30.54
CA ARG A 138 -37.52 -7.41 -31.12
C ARG A 138 -37.97 -8.47 -32.13
N GLU A 139 -37.13 -9.43 -32.45
CA GLU A 139 -37.44 -10.51 -33.38
C GLU A 139 -38.14 -11.66 -32.64
N ASP A 140 -39.24 -12.15 -33.22
CA ASP A 140 -39.98 -13.26 -32.64
C ASP A 140 -39.10 -14.52 -32.55
N GLY A 141 -39.04 -15.11 -31.36
CA GLY A 141 -38.23 -16.30 -31.09
C GLY A 141 -36.83 -16.03 -30.55
N PHE A 142 -36.42 -14.76 -30.39
CA PHE A 142 -35.11 -14.39 -29.80
C PHE A 142 -35.27 -13.60 -28.51
N LEU A 143 -34.41 -13.88 -27.52
CA LEU A 143 -34.41 -13.20 -26.22
C LEU A 143 -33.48 -11.98 -26.20
N GLU A 144 -32.31 -12.07 -26.83
CA GLU A 144 -31.24 -11.06 -26.89
C GLU A 144 -30.75 -10.89 -28.33
#